data_AF-A0A2R6DS55-F1
#
_entry.id   AF-A0A2R6DS55-F1
#
_cell.length_a   1.000
_cell.length_b   1.000
_cell.length_c   1.000
_cell.angle_alpha   90.00
_cell.angle_beta   90.00
_cell.angle_gamma   90.00
#
_symmetry.space_group_name_H-M   'P 1'
#
loop_
_entity.id
_entity.type
_entity.pdbx_description
1 polymer ?
#
loop_
_entity_poly.entity_id
_entity_poly.type
_entity_poly.pdbx_seq_one_letter_code
_entity_poly.pdbx_strand_id
1 'polypeptide(L)'
;MIDETVEEIAEMQTHSSSVVAIKAARALLALGDREFPTVEEYERALERNSDALRRANPSHATLQTTQRELVSRVTESDAETVAAAQAVTEDVVAEIVDRVESAKRHAGERAADMLEDGDTVFTYDYSSTVLEALTAAAEAGVSLSVRCAEARPRYLGRKMARTL
;
A
#
# COMPACT_ATOMS: atom_id res chain seq x y z
N MET A 1 9.31 -11.31 -8.57
CA MET A 1 8.12 -10.43 -8.57
C MET A 1 7.16 -10.76 -7.43
N ILE A 2 6.26 -11.75 -7.53
CA ILE A 2 5.29 -12.02 -6.44
C ILE A 2 5.98 -12.60 -5.19
N ASP A 3 6.78 -13.66 -5.34
CA ASP A 3 7.48 -14.29 -4.20
C ASP A 3 8.42 -13.31 -3.49
N GLU A 4 9.14 -12.50 -4.25
CA GLU A 4 9.97 -11.39 -3.73
C GLU A 4 9.13 -10.37 -2.94
N THR A 5 7.95 -9.99 -3.45
CA THR A 5 7.05 -9.08 -2.73
C THR A 5 6.53 -9.74 -1.44
N VAL A 6 6.23 -11.04 -1.45
CA VAL A 6 5.84 -11.81 -0.26
C VAL A 6 6.96 -11.76 0.79
N GLU A 7 8.21 -12.01 0.38
CA GLU A 7 9.38 -11.96 1.26
C GLU A 7 9.59 -10.56 1.84
N GLU A 8 9.57 -9.51 1.02
CA GLU A 8 9.74 -8.13 1.48
C GLU A 8 8.64 -7.70 2.47
N ILE A 9 7.39 -8.14 2.26
CA ILE A 9 6.28 -7.88 3.18
C ILE A 9 6.49 -8.64 4.49
N ALA A 10 6.87 -9.93 4.43
CA ALA A 10 7.09 -10.77 5.61
C ALA A 10 8.28 -10.30 6.45
N GLU A 11 9.35 -9.86 5.80
CA GLU A 11 10.51 -9.26 6.44
C GLU A 11 10.23 -7.84 6.96
N MET A 12 9.06 -7.28 6.64
CA MET A 12 8.64 -5.92 6.92
C MET A 12 9.68 -4.91 6.42
N GLN A 13 10.19 -5.07 5.20
CA GLN A 13 11.10 -4.09 4.59
C GLN A 13 10.36 -2.82 4.13
N THR A 14 9.06 -2.96 3.86
CA THR A 14 8.14 -1.84 3.63
C THR A 14 7.23 -1.66 4.85
N HIS A 15 7.19 -0.45 5.41
CA HIS A 15 6.57 -0.22 6.72
C HIS A 15 5.24 0.54 6.67
N SER A 16 4.99 1.28 5.60
CA SER A 16 3.77 2.09 5.50
C SER A 16 2.62 1.28 4.90
N SER A 17 1.45 1.41 5.53
CA SER A 17 0.27 0.61 5.17
C SER A 17 -0.12 0.74 3.70
N SER A 18 -0.20 1.97 3.22
CA SER A 18 -0.52 2.29 1.83
C SER A 18 0.49 1.67 0.87
N VAL A 19 1.79 1.75 1.18
CA VAL A 19 2.86 1.26 0.30
C VAL A 19 2.84 -0.26 0.18
N VAL A 20 2.63 -0.98 1.30
CA VAL A 20 2.50 -2.44 1.29
C VAL A 20 1.31 -2.89 0.45
N ALA A 21 0.14 -2.26 0.63
CA ALA A 21 -1.06 -2.60 -0.11
C ALA A 21 -0.91 -2.37 -1.62
N ILE A 22 -0.36 -1.21 -2.02
CA ILE A 22 -0.06 -0.87 -3.41
C ILE A 22 0.91 -1.88 -4.03
N LYS A 23 1.99 -2.21 -3.31
CA LYS A 23 3.00 -3.15 -3.80
C LYS A 23 2.42 -4.54 -4.02
N ALA A 24 1.61 -5.03 -3.07
CA ALA A 24 0.92 -6.30 -3.20
C ALA A 24 -0.08 -6.30 -4.38
N ALA A 25 -0.85 -5.23 -4.59
CA ALA A 25 -1.76 -5.13 -5.73
C ALA A 25 -0.99 -5.17 -7.06
N ARG A 26 0.08 -4.37 -7.18
CA ARG A 26 0.95 -4.35 -8.38
C ARG A 26 1.64 -5.69 -8.62
N ALA A 27 2.00 -6.43 -7.58
CA ALA A 27 2.64 -7.74 -7.74
C ALA A 27 1.76 -8.73 -8.51
N LEU A 28 0.43 -8.67 -8.36
CA LEU A 28 -0.49 -9.55 -9.08
C LEU A 28 -0.52 -9.32 -10.59
N LEU A 29 -0.06 -8.16 -11.07
CA LEU A 29 0.08 -7.89 -12.51
C LEU A 29 1.09 -8.84 -13.19
N ALA A 30 2.03 -9.41 -12.44
CA ALA A 30 2.96 -10.42 -12.97
C ALA A 30 2.26 -11.72 -13.43
N LEU A 31 0.96 -11.90 -13.12
CA LEU A 31 0.16 -12.97 -13.70
C LEU A 31 -0.23 -12.67 -15.17
N GLY A 32 -0.16 -11.42 -15.62
CA GLY A 32 -0.32 -11.04 -17.02
C GLY A 32 0.72 -11.67 -17.95
N ASP A 33 1.95 -11.86 -17.43
CA ASP A 33 3.08 -12.44 -18.18
C ASP A 33 3.02 -13.97 -18.31
N ARG A 34 1.99 -14.61 -17.75
CA ARG A 34 1.84 -16.07 -17.70
C ARG A 34 0.70 -16.52 -18.60
N GLU A 35 0.88 -17.66 -19.25
CA GLU A 35 -0.19 -18.31 -20.02
C GLU A 35 -1.07 -19.16 -19.10
N PHE A 36 -2.39 -19.05 -19.29
CA PHE A 36 -3.38 -19.88 -18.61
C PHE A 36 -4.32 -20.53 -19.63
N PRO A 37 -4.59 -21.83 -19.51
CA PRO A 37 -5.55 -22.56 -20.34
C PRO A 37 -6.99 -22.06 -20.25
N THR A 38 -7.44 -21.63 -19.07
CA THR A 38 -8.82 -21.14 -18.85
C THR A 38 -8.87 -19.97 -17.86
N VAL A 39 -10.00 -19.26 -17.83
CA VAL A 39 -10.27 -18.19 -16.87
C VAL A 39 -10.22 -18.71 -15.44
N GLU A 40 -10.81 -19.88 -15.17
CA GLU A 40 -10.81 -20.46 -13.82
C GLU A 40 -9.41 -20.83 -13.32
N GLU A 41 -8.50 -21.20 -14.23
CA GLU A 41 -7.09 -21.43 -13.84
C GLU A 41 -6.34 -20.14 -13.53
N TYR A 42 -6.63 -19.07 -14.28
CA TYR A 42 -6.15 -17.71 -13.99
C TYR A 42 -6.66 -17.21 -12.64
N GLU A 43 -7.97 -17.28 -12.39
CA GLU A 43 -8.61 -16.86 -11.14
C GLU A 43 -8.06 -17.61 -9.92
N ARG A 44 -7.93 -18.95 -10.02
CA ARG A 44 -7.30 -19.73 -8.95
C ARG A 44 -5.83 -19.33 -8.72
N ALA A 45 -5.11 -18.94 -9.77
CA ALA A 45 -3.76 -18.41 -9.60
C ALA A 45 -3.77 -17.05 -8.91
N LEU A 46 -4.68 -16.16 -9.28
CA LEU A 46 -4.88 -14.86 -8.65
C LEU A 46 -5.18 -15.01 -7.15
N GLU A 47 -6.15 -15.86 -6.80
CA GLU A 47 -6.52 -16.20 -5.42
C GLU A 47 -5.33 -16.71 -4.62
N ARG A 48 -4.61 -17.72 -5.13
CA ARG A 48 -3.45 -18.31 -4.44
C ARG A 48 -2.35 -17.28 -4.16
N ASN A 49 -2.05 -16.43 -5.13
CA ASN A 49 -1.01 -15.40 -5.00
C ASN A 49 -1.45 -14.27 -4.06
N SER A 50 -2.70 -13.80 -4.17
CA SER A 50 -3.30 -12.84 -3.23
C SER A 50 -3.27 -13.36 -1.80
N ASP A 51 -3.61 -14.64 -1.60
CA ASP A 51 -3.54 -15.29 -0.30
C ASP A 51 -2.12 -15.40 0.25
N ALA A 52 -1.12 -15.66 -0.61
CA ALA A 52 0.28 -15.66 -0.21
C ALA A 52 0.73 -14.26 0.27
N LEU A 53 0.41 -13.21 -0.49
CA LEU A 53 0.67 -11.82 -0.11
C LEU A 53 -0.02 -11.46 1.22
N ARG A 54 -1.27 -11.85 1.40
CA ARG A 54 -2.02 -11.61 2.65
C ARG A 54 -1.42 -12.36 3.84
N ARG A 55 -0.93 -13.58 3.65
CA ARG A 55 -0.28 -14.36 4.74
C ARG A 55 1.06 -13.77 5.17
N ALA A 56 1.75 -13.04 4.29
CA ALA A 56 3.01 -12.38 4.63
C ALA A 56 2.84 -11.35 5.76
N ASN A 57 1.67 -10.72 5.88
CA ASN A 57 1.36 -9.84 7.01
C ASN A 57 -0.13 -9.87 7.41
N PRO A 58 -0.51 -10.74 8.37
CA PRO A 58 -1.91 -10.93 8.76
C PRO A 58 -2.56 -9.73 9.46
N SER A 59 -1.78 -8.90 10.16
CA SER A 59 -2.30 -7.76 10.94
C SER A 59 -2.54 -6.51 10.09
N HIS A 60 -2.15 -6.55 8.82
CA HIS A 60 -2.12 -5.38 7.97
C HIS A 60 -3.46 -5.15 7.27
N ALA A 61 -4.35 -4.38 7.90
CA ALA A 61 -5.74 -4.20 7.43
C ALA A 61 -5.86 -3.76 5.95
N THR A 62 -5.12 -2.75 5.50
CA THR A 62 -5.23 -2.25 4.11
C THR A 62 -4.81 -3.30 3.07
N LEU A 63 -3.74 -4.06 3.33
CA LEU A 63 -3.35 -5.22 2.53
C LEU A 63 -4.49 -6.24 2.49
N GLN A 64 -5.05 -6.58 3.65
CA GLN A 64 -6.11 -7.58 3.76
C GLN A 64 -7.39 -7.18 3.02
N THR A 65 -7.79 -5.90 3.06
CA THR A 65 -9.02 -5.44 2.40
C THR A 65 -8.84 -5.27 0.91
N THR A 66 -7.77 -4.60 0.46
CA THR A 66 -7.51 -4.36 -0.98
C THR A 66 -7.30 -5.67 -1.75
N GLN A 67 -6.60 -6.64 -1.17
CA GLN A 67 -6.37 -7.93 -1.82
C GLN A 67 -7.64 -8.78 -1.94
N ARG A 68 -8.55 -8.72 -0.96
CA ARG A 68 -9.84 -9.40 -1.05
C ARG A 68 -10.76 -8.73 -2.07
N GLU A 69 -10.81 -7.40 -2.06
CA GLU A 69 -11.57 -6.62 -3.03
C GLU A 69 -11.10 -6.90 -4.45
N LEU A 70 -9.78 -6.93 -4.67
CA LEU A 70 -9.20 -7.20 -5.98
C LEU A 70 -9.63 -8.58 -6.50
N VAL A 71 -9.44 -9.62 -5.69
CA VAL A 71 -9.84 -10.99 -6.06
C VAL A 71 -11.33 -11.05 -6.36
N SER A 72 -12.17 -10.56 -5.45
CA SER A 72 -13.64 -10.56 -5.61
C SER A 72 -14.07 -9.86 -6.91
N ARG A 73 -13.54 -8.67 -7.20
CA ARG A 73 -13.88 -7.92 -8.41
C ARG A 73 -13.47 -8.63 -9.71
N VAL A 74 -12.36 -9.36 -9.70
CA VAL A 74 -11.93 -10.12 -10.88
C VAL A 74 -12.77 -11.38 -11.03
N THR A 75 -12.99 -12.15 -9.96
CA THR A 75 -13.75 -13.41 -9.98
C THR A 75 -15.25 -13.22 -10.20
N GLU A 76 -15.78 -12.04 -9.87
CA GLU A 76 -17.18 -11.68 -10.09
C GLU A 76 -17.40 -10.92 -11.41
N SER A 77 -16.34 -10.75 -12.22
CA SER A 77 -16.45 -10.11 -13.53
C SER A 77 -17.01 -11.06 -14.59
N ASP A 78 -17.63 -10.52 -15.64
CA ASP A 78 -18.14 -11.29 -16.77
C ASP A 78 -17.02 -11.66 -17.80
N ALA A 79 -15.78 -11.84 -17.33
CA ALA A 79 -14.65 -12.10 -18.22
C ALA A 79 -14.68 -13.52 -18.80
N GLU A 80 -15.05 -13.63 -20.08
CA GLU A 80 -15.13 -14.94 -20.78
C GLU A 80 -13.78 -15.46 -21.30
N THR A 81 -12.72 -14.66 -21.23
CA THR A 81 -11.38 -15.02 -21.70
C THR A 81 -10.30 -14.63 -20.70
N VAL A 82 -9.18 -15.34 -20.72
CA VAL A 82 -8.03 -15.03 -19.84
C VAL A 82 -7.53 -13.61 -20.07
N ALA A 83 -7.47 -13.17 -21.33
CA ALA A 83 -7.06 -11.80 -21.66
C ALA A 83 -8.03 -10.75 -21.08
N ALA A 84 -9.34 -11.02 -21.10
CA ALA A 84 -10.33 -10.13 -20.47
C ALA A 84 -10.16 -10.10 -18.94
N ALA A 85 -9.93 -11.24 -18.29
CA ALA A 85 -9.72 -11.31 -16.84
C ALA A 85 -8.41 -10.61 -16.41
N GLN A 86 -7.36 -10.70 -17.24
CA GLN A 86 -6.11 -9.96 -17.06
C GLN A 86 -6.32 -8.44 -17.19
N ALA A 87 -7.08 -7.99 -18.19
CA ALA A 87 -7.42 -6.57 -18.34
C ALA A 87 -8.25 -6.05 -17.16
N VAL A 88 -9.25 -6.82 -16.68
CA VAL A 88 -9.99 -6.48 -15.45
C VAL A 88 -9.05 -6.36 -14.27
N THR A 89 -8.06 -7.25 -14.15
CA THR A 89 -7.07 -7.19 -13.06
C THR A 89 -6.22 -5.93 -13.14
N GLU A 90 -5.77 -5.53 -14.34
CA GLU A 90 -5.04 -4.28 -14.55
C GLU A 90 -5.86 -3.06 -14.12
N ASP A 91 -7.12 -2.98 -14.55
CA ASP A 91 -8.03 -1.88 -14.21
C ASP A 91 -8.29 -1.80 -12.70
N VAL A 92 -8.59 -2.94 -12.07
CA VAL A 92 -8.84 -3.02 -10.63
C VAL A 92 -7.60 -2.65 -9.82
N VAL A 93 -6.40 -3.08 -10.25
CA VAL A 93 -5.14 -2.68 -9.62
C VAL A 93 -4.94 -1.18 -9.75
N ALA A 94 -5.13 -0.60 -10.93
CA ALA A 94 -4.99 0.83 -11.15
C ALA A 94 -5.92 1.64 -10.24
N GLU A 95 -7.19 1.24 -10.13
CA GLU A 95 -8.18 1.89 -9.27
C GLU A 95 -7.83 1.78 -7.78
N ILE A 96 -7.41 0.59 -7.32
CA ILE A 96 -6.98 0.39 -5.91
C ILE A 96 -5.77 1.28 -5.60
N VAL A 97 -4.80 1.35 -6.51
CA VAL A 97 -3.61 2.17 -6.34
C VAL A 97 -3.97 3.64 -6.24
N ASP A 98 -4.73 4.17 -7.21
CA ASP A 98 -5.15 5.58 -7.21
C ASP A 98 -5.97 5.92 -5.96
N ARG A 99 -6.89 5.05 -5.56
CA ARG A 99 -7.70 5.25 -4.35
C ARG A 99 -6.86 5.26 -3.08
N VAL A 100 -5.88 4.37 -2.94
CA VAL A 100 -5.01 4.32 -1.75
C VAL A 100 -4.05 5.51 -1.72
N GLU A 101 -3.48 5.90 -2.86
CA GLU A 101 -2.58 7.05 -2.98
C GLU A 101 -3.31 8.37 -2.72
N SER A 102 -4.48 8.57 -3.34
CA SER A 102 -5.31 9.75 -3.14
C SER A 102 -5.85 9.85 -1.72
N ALA A 103 -6.31 8.75 -1.11
CA ALA A 103 -6.75 8.75 0.28
C ALA A 103 -5.62 9.13 1.25
N LYS A 104 -4.41 8.59 1.02
CA LYS A 104 -3.21 8.95 1.81
C LYS A 104 -2.91 10.45 1.67
N ARG A 105 -2.89 10.97 0.44
CA ARG A 105 -2.59 12.38 0.16
C ARG A 105 -3.64 13.31 0.80
N HIS A 106 -4.93 13.07 0.58
CA HIS A 106 -6.01 13.87 1.17
C HIS A 106 -5.98 13.84 2.70
N ALA A 107 -5.63 12.70 3.32
CA ALA A 107 -5.48 12.61 4.77
C ALA A 107 -4.28 13.44 5.26
N GLY A 108 -3.17 13.46 4.51
CA GLY A 108 -2.01 14.30 4.79
C GLY A 108 -2.35 15.79 4.71
N GLU A 109 -2.97 16.23 3.60
CA GLU A 109 -3.40 17.62 3.39
C GLU A 109 -4.31 18.11 4.53
N ARG A 110 -5.35 17.33 4.87
CA ARG A 110 -6.26 17.69 5.97
C ARG A 110 -5.59 17.74 7.34
N ALA A 111 -4.58 16.90 7.56
CA ALA A 111 -3.82 16.92 8.80
C ALA A 111 -2.84 18.11 8.84
N ALA A 112 -2.32 18.55 7.69
CA ALA A 112 -1.48 19.73 7.60
C ALA A 112 -2.23 21.00 8.00
N ASP A 113 -3.51 21.11 7.65
CA ASP A 113 -4.39 22.23 8.05
C ASP A 113 -4.57 22.37 9.57
N MET A 114 -4.21 21.33 10.34
CA MET A 114 -4.28 21.33 11.80
C MET A 114 -2.98 21.76 12.48
N LEU A 115 -1.91 22.01 11.72
CA LEU A 115 -0.58 22.34 12.23
C LEU A 115 -0.34 23.85 12.13
N GLU A 116 0.06 24.45 13.25
CA GLU A 116 0.31 25.89 13.35
C GLU A 116 1.81 26.20 13.44
N ASP A 117 2.19 27.43 13.10
CA ASP A 117 3.58 27.87 13.15
C ASP A 117 4.14 27.81 14.58
N GLY A 118 5.29 27.15 14.73
CA GLY A 118 5.95 26.93 16.02
C GLY A 118 5.49 25.65 16.74
N ASP A 119 4.59 24.85 16.18
CA ASP A 119 4.12 23.63 16.81
C ASP A 119 5.24 22.62 17.07
N THR A 120 5.10 21.90 18.19
CA THR A 120 5.94 20.73 18.49
C THR A 120 5.15 19.45 18.32
N VAL A 121 5.46 18.69 17.28
CA VAL A 121 4.78 17.44 16.94
C VAL A 121 5.58 16.24 17.45
N PHE A 122 4.92 15.29 18.10
CA PHE A 122 5.51 13.99 18.41
C PHE A 122 5.03 12.94 17.42
N THR A 123 5.95 12.15 16.87
CA THR A 123 5.64 11.04 15.96
C THR A 123 6.31 9.75 16.39
N TYR A 124 5.67 8.62 16.07
CA TYR A 124 6.13 7.27 16.37
C TYR A 124 6.08 6.44 15.09
N ASP A 125 7.10 5.61 14.87
CA ASP A 125 7.26 4.78 13.67
C ASP A 125 7.49 5.61 12.37
N TYR A 126 7.31 4.98 11.21
CA TYR A 126 7.39 5.58 9.88
C TYR A 126 6.03 5.49 9.18
N SER A 127 5.32 6.61 9.15
CA SER A 127 4.05 6.74 8.42
C SER A 127 4.21 7.70 7.25
N SER A 128 3.99 7.20 6.03
CA SER A 128 3.99 8.06 4.84
C SER A 128 2.86 9.09 4.88
N THR A 129 1.72 8.80 5.49
CA THR A 129 0.63 9.79 5.66
C THR A 129 1.04 10.93 6.59
N VAL A 130 1.74 10.62 7.69
CA VAL A 130 2.24 11.66 8.60
C VAL A 130 3.34 12.49 7.92
N LEU A 131 4.20 11.83 7.14
CA LEU A 131 5.20 12.52 6.35
C LEU A 131 4.54 13.51 5.36
N GLU A 132 3.50 13.10 4.62
CA GLU A 132 2.74 13.99 3.73
C GLU A 132 2.20 15.22 4.47
N ALA A 133 1.63 15.04 5.67
CA ALA A 133 1.11 16.15 6.47
C ALA A 133 2.21 17.15 6.90
N LEU A 134 3.33 16.62 7.41
CA LEU A 134 4.45 17.45 7.86
C LEU A 134 5.12 18.18 6.69
N THR A 135 5.28 17.49 5.55
CA THR A 135 5.83 18.09 4.33
C THR A 135 4.91 19.17 3.78
N ALA A 136 3.59 18.92 3.68
CA ALA A 136 2.63 19.91 3.19
C ALA A 136 2.58 21.16 4.08
N ALA A 137 2.63 21.01 5.41
CA ALA A 137 2.70 22.13 6.33
C ALA A 137 4.00 22.94 6.16
N ALA A 138 5.15 22.26 6.04
CA ALA A 138 6.43 22.92 5.80
C ALA A 138 6.47 23.66 4.45
N GLU A 139 5.90 23.08 3.40
CA GLU A 139 5.75 23.71 2.08
C GLU A 139 4.83 24.94 2.11
N ALA A 140 3.84 24.94 3.00
CA ALA A 140 2.99 26.11 3.29
C ALA A 140 3.67 27.18 4.17
N GLY A 141 4.93 26.96 4.58
CA GLY A 141 5.72 27.91 5.36
C GLY A 141 5.59 27.77 6.88
N VAL A 142 4.96 26.69 7.38
CA VAL A 142 4.82 26.41 8.81
C VAL A 142 6.12 25.84 9.36
N SER A 143 6.70 26.49 10.37
CA SER A 143 7.90 25.99 11.06
C SER A 143 7.53 25.03 12.19
N LEU A 144 7.94 23.77 12.09
CA LEU A 144 7.60 22.71 13.05
C LEU A 144 8.84 22.15 13.77
N SER A 145 8.67 21.78 15.04
CA SER A 145 9.64 20.97 15.80
C SER A 145 9.15 19.53 15.94
N VAL A 146 9.76 18.58 15.23
CA VAL A 146 9.30 17.18 15.23
C VAL A 146 10.15 16.30 16.14
N ARG A 147 9.51 15.66 17.13
CA ARG A 147 10.11 14.66 18.03
C ARG A 147 9.79 13.26 17.52
N CYS A 148 10.79 12.58 16.98
CA CYS A 148 10.66 11.21 16.48
C CYS A 148 11.11 10.19 17.53
N ALA A 149 10.19 9.37 18.05
CA ALA A 149 10.58 8.21 18.86
C ALA A 149 11.24 7.16 17.97
N GLU A 150 12.33 6.51 18.45
CA GLU A 150 13.09 5.59 17.60
C GLU A 150 12.28 4.37 17.10
N ALA A 151 11.20 3.97 17.80
CA ALA A 151 10.32 2.85 17.48
C ALA A 151 11.04 1.46 17.49
N ARG A 152 11.43 1.01 18.68
CA ARG A 152 11.94 -0.35 18.92
C ARG A 152 10.90 -1.42 18.53
N PRO A 153 11.33 -2.61 18.08
CA PRO A 153 12.71 -3.07 17.95
C PRO A 153 13.39 -2.73 16.62
N ARG A 154 12.63 -2.31 15.60
CA ARG A 154 13.11 -2.12 14.21
C ARG A 154 13.66 -0.72 13.90
N TYR A 155 13.51 0.21 14.83
CA TYR A 155 14.10 1.55 14.77
C TYR A 155 13.57 2.44 13.63
N LEU A 156 12.30 2.28 13.26
CA LEU A 156 11.70 2.93 12.09
C LEU A 156 11.57 4.45 12.23
N GLY A 157 11.47 4.97 13.45
CA GLY A 157 11.50 6.41 13.67
C GLY A 157 12.82 7.06 13.28
N ARG A 158 13.93 6.31 13.23
CA ARG A 158 15.20 6.82 12.67
C ARG A 158 15.13 7.05 11.17
N LYS A 159 14.27 6.31 10.47
CA LYS A 159 13.98 6.59 9.05
C LYS A 159 13.18 7.88 8.95
N MET A 160 12.13 8.04 9.75
CA MET A 160 11.31 9.25 9.78
C MET A 160 12.16 10.51 10.01
N ALA A 161 13.00 10.51 11.04
CA ALA A 161 13.88 11.62 11.38
C ALA A 161 14.97 11.94 10.34
N ARG A 162 15.29 11.00 9.43
CA ARG A 162 16.22 11.23 8.31
C ARG A 162 15.52 11.73 7.05
N THR A 163 14.21 11.50 6.95
CA THR A 163 13.41 11.87 5.79
C THR A 163 12.85 13.29 5.94
N LEU A 164 12.49 13.68 7.16
CA LEU A 164 12.23 15.08 7.54
C LEU A 164 13.52 15.89 7.56
#